data_AF-A0A0D7APM7-F1
#
_entry.id   AF-A0A0D7APM7-F1
#
_cell.length_a   1.000
_cell.length_b   1.000
_cell.length_c   1.000
_cell.angle_alpha   90.00
_cell.angle_beta   90.00
_cell.angle_gamma   90.00
#
_symmetry.space_group_name_H-M   'P 1'
#
loop_
_entity.id
_entity.type
_entity.pdbx_description
1 polymer ?
#
loop_
_entity_poly.entity_id
_entity_poly.type
_entity_poly.pdbx_seq_one_letter_code
_entity_poly.pdbx_strand_id
1 'polypeptide(L)'
;LLTKPWVDNHWALILWKLAGHIALDPRDGQIDRWSFKTIVDQLCYRFEREINQARRPALRLITTRDATPAAPMVLCVSNITWGDPVVGENGSPTEPRLELEVTDGWYRLRAQIDAPMARAVRRGVIRIGRKIAISGARLGPPGKEPREVLEAYNSMHLILSGNSTHLAPWHAKLGFQVHGGPYVATLNSLTAGGGAVCLVDVVIKRTFPVAFFEFFEDEDGNRRREGPRNEQAQAKADDEDKVCIYLYSPSHVRKRETVASKLLDEHEKKVHRYTGYADRLEHPPDHIDGLYDQLEEPAGANMVLSTINASDAAWLAHMIREQTDQERERFNEELQKEMQASRMGSVNTACPPRNIRSFRVVVVQDAQTCRRPQIRSAQLTVWDVTTLELYEGRPPGTVEVGHRFLITNLMPIQQSSWMDSSEPGAEIYLATRRDSRWRRIV
;
A
#
# COMPACT_ATOMS: atom_id res chain seq x y z
N LEU A 1 -36.38 -3.51 -29.55
CA LEU A 1 -36.48 -3.82 -28.10
C LEU A 1 -36.04 -5.26 -27.82
N LEU A 2 -36.73 -6.28 -28.34
CA LEU A 2 -36.21 -7.65 -28.36
C LEU A 2 -35.21 -7.82 -29.51
N THR A 3 -34.09 -8.50 -29.25
CA THR A 3 -33.07 -8.87 -30.25
C THR A 3 -32.88 -10.39 -30.26
N LYS A 4 -32.43 -10.96 -31.39
CA LYS A 4 -32.17 -12.41 -31.47
C LYS A 4 -31.18 -12.88 -30.37
N PRO A 5 -30.03 -12.19 -30.10
CA PRO A 5 -29.13 -12.57 -29.01
C PRO A 5 -29.77 -12.59 -27.61
N TRP A 6 -30.73 -11.69 -27.32
CA TRP A 6 -31.47 -11.68 -26.05
C TRP A 6 -32.36 -12.93 -25.93
N VAL A 7 -33.07 -13.30 -27.01
CA VAL A 7 -33.92 -14.50 -27.06
C VAL A 7 -33.05 -15.76 -26.94
N ASP A 8 -31.99 -15.88 -27.74
CA ASP A 8 -31.07 -17.03 -27.73
C ASP A 8 -30.49 -17.28 -26.32
N ASN A 9 -30.03 -16.21 -25.64
CA ASN A 9 -29.48 -16.31 -24.30
C ASN A 9 -30.51 -16.79 -23.27
N HIS A 10 -31.70 -16.17 -23.25
CA HIS A 10 -32.71 -16.50 -22.25
C HIS A 10 -33.37 -17.85 -22.52
N TRP A 11 -33.57 -18.22 -23.79
CA TRP A 11 -34.03 -19.55 -24.19
C TRP A 11 -33.14 -20.64 -23.59
N ALA A 12 -31.82 -20.56 -23.79
CA ALA A 12 -30.87 -21.53 -23.28
C ALA A 12 -30.92 -21.66 -21.74
N LEU A 13 -30.99 -20.52 -21.02
CA LEU A 13 -31.04 -20.51 -19.55
C LEU A 13 -32.39 -21.00 -19.00
N ILE A 14 -33.52 -20.69 -19.65
CA ILE A 14 -34.84 -21.20 -19.27
C ILE A 14 -34.91 -22.71 -19.49
N LEU A 15 -34.47 -23.18 -20.66
CA LEU A 15 -34.44 -24.59 -21.04
C LEU A 15 -33.58 -25.40 -20.07
N TRP A 16 -32.35 -24.96 -19.79
CA TRP A 16 -31.44 -25.61 -18.83
C TRP A 16 -32.05 -25.69 -17.42
N LYS A 17 -32.70 -24.60 -16.96
CA LYS A 17 -33.38 -24.56 -15.67
C LYS A 17 -34.54 -25.57 -15.60
N LEU A 18 -35.38 -25.65 -16.64
CA LEU A 18 -36.51 -26.57 -16.69
C LEU A 18 -36.06 -28.04 -16.74
N ALA A 19 -35.09 -28.36 -17.60
CA ALA A 19 -34.49 -29.69 -17.66
C ALA A 19 -33.87 -30.09 -16.30
N GLY A 20 -33.18 -29.16 -15.63
CA GLY A 20 -32.63 -29.38 -14.29
C GLY A 20 -33.67 -29.61 -13.19
N HIS A 21 -34.87 -29.03 -13.30
CA HIS A 21 -35.96 -29.31 -12.37
C HIS A 21 -36.53 -30.72 -12.56
N ILE A 22 -36.75 -31.16 -13.80
CA ILE A 22 -37.26 -32.52 -14.09
C ILE A 22 -36.23 -33.59 -13.75
N ALA A 23 -34.95 -33.36 -14.06
CA ALA A 23 -33.87 -34.28 -13.70
C ALA A 23 -33.68 -34.42 -12.18
N LEU A 24 -34.09 -33.42 -11.39
CA LEU A 24 -34.08 -33.49 -9.92
C LEU A 24 -35.33 -34.19 -9.35
N ASP A 25 -36.47 -34.04 -10.02
CA ASP A 25 -37.79 -34.49 -9.55
C ASP A 25 -38.70 -34.88 -10.73
N PRO A 26 -38.59 -36.12 -11.25
CA PRO A 26 -39.24 -36.54 -12.49
C PRO A 26 -40.72 -36.96 -12.32
N ARG A 27 -41.41 -36.47 -11.29
CA ARG A 27 -42.85 -36.73 -11.08
C ARG A 27 -43.69 -36.14 -12.21
N ASP A 28 -44.73 -36.85 -12.66
CA ASP A 28 -45.49 -36.55 -13.88
C ASP A 28 -45.82 -35.06 -14.09
N GLY A 29 -46.42 -34.40 -13.08
CA GLY A 29 -46.79 -32.97 -13.15
C GLY A 29 -45.62 -31.95 -13.20
N GLN A 30 -44.37 -32.40 -13.13
CA GLN A 30 -43.18 -31.58 -13.44
C GLN A 30 -42.78 -31.70 -14.92
N ILE A 31 -43.07 -32.84 -15.58
CA ILE A 31 -42.67 -33.09 -16.96
C ILE A 31 -43.39 -32.13 -17.91
N ASP A 32 -44.68 -31.88 -17.69
CA ASP A 32 -45.50 -30.91 -18.46
C ASP A 32 -44.93 -29.48 -18.46
N ARG A 33 -44.10 -29.14 -17.47
CA ARG A 33 -43.44 -27.82 -17.37
C ARG A 33 -42.28 -27.66 -18.34
N TRP A 34 -41.76 -28.74 -18.93
CA TRP A 34 -40.79 -28.67 -20.02
C TRP A 34 -41.50 -28.72 -21.38
N SER A 35 -42.37 -27.73 -21.56
CA SER A 35 -43.16 -27.51 -22.76
C SER A 35 -42.78 -26.19 -23.43
N PHE A 36 -42.95 -26.11 -24.76
CA PHE A 36 -42.74 -24.88 -25.52
C PHE A 36 -43.50 -23.69 -24.91
N LYS A 37 -44.76 -23.91 -24.52
CA LYS A 37 -45.59 -22.91 -23.82
C LYS A 37 -44.91 -22.37 -22.57
N THR A 38 -44.40 -23.24 -21.68
CA THR A 38 -43.78 -22.81 -20.42
C THR A 38 -42.46 -22.05 -20.64
N ILE A 39 -41.76 -22.32 -21.75
CA ILE A 39 -40.57 -21.55 -22.15
C ILE A 39 -40.99 -20.16 -22.66
N VAL A 40 -42.01 -20.07 -23.52
CA VAL A 40 -42.55 -18.80 -24.03
C VAL A 40 -43.12 -17.94 -22.90
N ASP A 41 -43.92 -18.51 -21.99
CA ASP A 41 -44.46 -17.80 -20.82
C ASP A 41 -43.33 -17.20 -19.96
N GLN A 42 -42.20 -17.91 -19.81
CA GLN A 42 -41.02 -17.40 -19.10
C GLN A 42 -40.22 -16.36 -19.89
N LEU A 43 -40.19 -16.42 -21.22
CA LEU A 43 -39.62 -15.35 -22.04
C LEU A 43 -40.44 -14.06 -21.92
N CYS A 44 -41.77 -14.16 -21.98
CA CYS A 44 -42.69 -13.05 -21.72
C CYS A 44 -42.48 -12.46 -20.31
N TYR A 45 -42.35 -13.31 -19.29
CA TYR A 45 -42.03 -12.87 -17.92
C TYR A 45 -40.67 -12.16 -17.82
N ARG A 46 -39.64 -12.62 -18.53
CA ARG A 46 -38.33 -11.94 -18.57
C ARG A 46 -38.42 -10.59 -19.28
N PHE A 47 -39.14 -10.51 -20.40
CA PHE A 47 -39.37 -9.27 -21.13
C PHE A 47 -40.10 -8.24 -20.25
N GLU A 48 -41.21 -8.64 -19.64
CA GLU A 48 -41.99 -7.80 -18.72
C GLU A 48 -41.12 -7.26 -17.57
N ARG A 49 -40.35 -8.14 -16.92
CA ARG A 49 -39.51 -7.71 -15.79
C ARG A 49 -38.30 -6.87 -16.17
N GLU A 50 -37.58 -7.23 -17.23
CA GLU A 50 -36.32 -6.56 -17.57
C GLU A 50 -36.55 -5.32 -18.42
N ILE A 51 -37.48 -5.36 -19.37
CA ILE A 51 -37.72 -4.28 -20.33
C ILE A 51 -38.81 -3.34 -19.81
N ASN A 52 -40.01 -3.84 -19.51
CA ASN A 52 -41.13 -2.98 -19.11
C ASN A 52 -40.95 -2.42 -17.68
N GLN A 53 -40.51 -3.27 -16.74
CA GLN A 53 -40.30 -2.87 -15.34
C GLN A 53 -38.85 -2.42 -15.03
N ALA A 54 -37.97 -2.37 -16.03
CA ALA A 54 -36.55 -2.00 -15.90
C ALA A 54 -35.76 -2.73 -14.78
N ARG A 55 -36.18 -3.93 -14.35
CA ARG A 55 -35.53 -4.69 -13.25
C ARG A 55 -34.30 -5.42 -13.75
N ARG A 56 -33.20 -4.68 -13.89
CA ARG A 56 -31.90 -5.16 -14.37
C ARG A 56 -31.31 -6.24 -13.43
N PRO A 57 -30.84 -7.38 -13.96
CA PRO A 57 -30.22 -8.45 -13.18
C PRO A 57 -28.75 -8.15 -12.82
N ALA A 58 -28.17 -8.97 -11.95
CA ALA A 58 -26.91 -8.67 -11.26
C ALA A 58 -25.72 -8.52 -12.21
N LEU A 59 -25.53 -9.45 -13.16
CA LEU A 59 -24.43 -9.36 -14.12
C LEU A 59 -24.58 -8.16 -15.05
N ARG A 60 -25.82 -7.79 -15.43
CA ARG A 60 -26.07 -6.60 -16.25
C ARG A 60 -25.70 -5.32 -15.51
N LEU A 61 -26.15 -5.17 -14.26
CA LEU A 61 -25.77 -4.04 -13.39
C LEU A 61 -24.25 -3.93 -13.18
N ILE A 62 -23.53 -5.05 -13.15
CA ILE A 62 -22.06 -5.06 -13.03
C ILE A 62 -21.39 -4.60 -14.33
N THR A 63 -21.80 -5.11 -15.49
CA THR A 63 -21.15 -4.75 -16.78
C THR A 63 -21.48 -3.32 -17.22
N THR A 64 -22.65 -2.80 -16.86
CA THR A 64 -23.02 -1.39 -17.04
C THR A 64 -22.49 -0.47 -15.93
N ARG A 65 -21.76 -1.02 -14.94
CA ARG A 65 -21.19 -0.31 -13.77
C ARG A 65 -22.20 0.38 -12.83
N ASP A 66 -23.49 0.02 -12.91
CA ASP A 66 -24.52 0.45 -11.95
C ASP A 66 -24.43 -0.24 -10.58
N ALA A 67 -23.71 -1.36 -10.49
CA ALA A 67 -23.45 -2.06 -9.22
C ALA A 67 -22.01 -2.57 -9.15
N THR A 68 -21.48 -2.66 -7.93
CA THR A 68 -20.13 -3.18 -7.70
C THR A 68 -20.08 -4.71 -7.81
N PRO A 69 -19.08 -5.29 -8.51
CA PRO A 69 -18.85 -6.73 -8.52
C PRO A 69 -18.41 -7.26 -7.14
N ALA A 70 -17.99 -6.39 -6.21
CA ALA A 70 -17.57 -6.80 -4.87
C ALA A 70 -18.76 -7.19 -3.95
N ALA A 71 -19.99 -6.83 -4.32
CA ALA A 71 -21.18 -7.11 -3.50
C ALA A 71 -21.45 -8.62 -3.41
N PRO A 72 -21.92 -9.14 -2.25
CA PRO A 72 -22.25 -10.55 -2.09
C PRO A 72 -23.28 -11.03 -3.11
N MET A 73 -22.96 -12.10 -3.84
CA MET A 73 -23.83 -12.68 -4.87
C MET A 73 -23.69 -14.20 -4.92
N VAL A 74 -24.69 -14.87 -5.49
CA VAL A 74 -24.62 -16.30 -5.83
C VAL A 74 -24.75 -16.43 -7.35
N LEU A 75 -23.79 -17.10 -7.97
CA LEU A 75 -23.80 -17.43 -9.40
C LEU A 75 -23.80 -18.95 -9.57
N CYS A 76 -24.24 -19.43 -10.73
CA CYS A 76 -24.12 -20.83 -11.13
C CYS A 76 -23.01 -20.95 -12.19
N VAL A 77 -22.17 -21.98 -12.11
CA VAL A 77 -21.21 -22.30 -13.18
C VAL A 77 -21.98 -22.90 -14.36
N SER A 78 -22.02 -22.21 -15.50
CA SER A 78 -22.73 -22.65 -16.71
C SER A 78 -21.83 -23.36 -17.73
N ASN A 79 -20.52 -23.05 -17.74
CA ASN A 79 -19.54 -23.73 -18.58
C ASN A 79 -18.14 -23.71 -17.92
N ILE A 80 -17.23 -24.56 -18.39
CA ILE A 80 -15.83 -24.62 -17.98
C ILE A 80 -14.97 -24.76 -19.24
N THR A 81 -14.17 -23.74 -19.52
CA THR A 81 -13.28 -23.70 -20.68
C THR A 81 -11.86 -24.07 -20.25
N TRP A 82 -11.28 -25.03 -20.97
CA TRP A 82 -9.89 -25.45 -20.80
C TRP A 82 -9.10 -24.81 -21.94
N GLY A 83 -8.21 -23.87 -21.62
CA GLY A 83 -7.27 -23.29 -22.58
C GLY A 83 -6.07 -24.21 -22.80
N ASP A 84 -5.38 -24.01 -23.91
CA ASP A 84 -4.22 -24.82 -24.29
C ASP A 84 -3.09 -24.75 -23.25
N PRO A 85 -2.34 -25.86 -23.04
CA PRO A 85 -1.15 -25.84 -22.21
C PRO A 85 -0.07 -24.99 -22.87
N VAL A 86 0.36 -23.93 -22.18
CA VAL A 86 1.44 -23.05 -22.66
C VAL A 86 2.77 -23.66 -22.25
N VAL A 87 3.72 -23.80 -23.18
CA VAL A 87 5.10 -24.18 -22.82
C VAL A 87 5.73 -23.01 -22.08
N GLY A 88 6.18 -23.23 -20.84
CA GLY A 88 6.88 -22.21 -20.06
C GLY A 88 8.28 -21.93 -20.61
N GLU A 89 8.89 -20.83 -20.19
CA GLU A 89 10.24 -20.40 -20.65
C GLU A 89 11.31 -21.49 -20.47
N ASN A 90 11.13 -22.39 -19.49
CA ASN A 90 12.02 -23.51 -19.19
C ASN A 90 11.69 -24.81 -19.96
N GLY A 91 10.84 -24.76 -20.99
CA GLY A 91 10.41 -25.93 -21.77
C GLY A 91 9.44 -26.88 -21.05
N SER A 92 9.06 -26.59 -19.80
CA SER A 92 8.08 -27.38 -19.05
C SER A 92 6.64 -27.05 -19.48
N PRO A 93 5.72 -28.04 -19.55
CA PRO A 93 4.31 -27.77 -19.82
C PRO A 93 3.68 -27.03 -18.63
N THR A 94 3.25 -25.79 -18.85
CA THR A 94 2.45 -25.06 -17.85
C THR A 94 1.06 -25.68 -17.77
N GLU A 95 0.46 -25.71 -16.57
CA GLU A 95 -0.92 -26.17 -16.43
C GLU A 95 -1.88 -25.41 -17.39
N PRO A 96 -2.83 -26.10 -18.03
CA PRO A 96 -3.81 -25.46 -18.91
C PRO A 96 -4.61 -24.42 -18.14
N ARG A 97 -4.76 -23.22 -18.74
CA ARG A 97 -5.51 -22.11 -18.15
C ARG A 97 -6.99 -22.47 -18.07
N LEU A 98 -7.57 -22.38 -16.89
CA LEU A 98 -8.99 -22.66 -16.64
C LEU A 98 -9.78 -21.35 -16.54
N GLU A 99 -10.83 -21.23 -17.36
CA GLU A 99 -11.81 -20.13 -17.29
C GLU A 99 -13.19 -20.71 -16.99
N LEU A 100 -13.95 -20.08 -16.09
CA LEU A 100 -15.35 -20.44 -15.85
C LEU A 100 -16.27 -19.54 -16.69
N GLU A 101 -17.41 -20.08 -17.11
CA GLU A 101 -18.58 -19.26 -17.44
C GLU A 101 -19.54 -19.33 -16.25
N VAL A 102 -20.04 -18.18 -15.81
CA VAL A 102 -20.95 -18.06 -14.66
C VAL A 102 -22.21 -17.29 -15.02
N THR A 103 -23.34 -17.65 -14.41
CA THR A 103 -24.65 -17.04 -14.63
C THR A 103 -25.36 -16.65 -13.34
N ASP A 104 -26.04 -15.51 -13.37
CA ASP A 104 -27.02 -15.08 -12.35
C ASP A 104 -28.45 -15.61 -12.64
N GLY A 105 -28.59 -16.51 -13.63
CA GLY A 105 -29.85 -17.04 -14.14
C GLY A 105 -30.48 -16.18 -15.24
N TRP A 106 -30.01 -14.95 -15.44
CA TRP A 106 -30.46 -14.05 -16.50
C TRP A 106 -29.45 -13.95 -17.64
N TYR A 107 -28.17 -13.73 -17.31
CA TYR A 107 -27.09 -13.62 -18.29
C TYR A 107 -25.91 -14.50 -17.92
N ARG A 108 -24.93 -14.58 -18.81
CA ARG A 108 -23.67 -15.30 -18.62
C ARG A 108 -22.52 -14.32 -18.75
N LEU A 109 -21.46 -14.56 -17.99
CA LEU A 109 -20.21 -13.80 -18.06
C LEU A 109 -19.04 -14.74 -17.78
N ARG A 110 -17.89 -14.50 -18.41
CA ARG A 110 -16.65 -15.21 -18.13
C ARG A 110 -16.13 -14.87 -16.74
N ALA A 111 -15.39 -15.78 -16.12
CA ALA A 111 -14.77 -15.59 -14.82
C ALA A 111 -13.37 -16.23 -14.77
N GLN A 112 -12.37 -15.37 -14.55
CA GLN A 112 -11.02 -15.77 -14.17
C GLN A 112 -11.04 -16.26 -12.72
N ILE A 113 -10.31 -17.34 -12.47
CA ILE A 113 -10.18 -17.98 -11.15
C ILE A 113 -8.70 -18.12 -10.75
N ASP A 114 -8.44 -18.27 -9.46
CA ASP A 114 -7.10 -18.53 -8.93
C ASP A 114 -6.72 -20.02 -8.92
N ALA A 115 -5.47 -20.33 -8.59
CA ALA A 115 -4.96 -21.70 -8.59
C ALA A 115 -5.70 -22.63 -7.60
N PRO A 116 -6.07 -22.23 -6.36
CA PRO A 116 -6.95 -23.03 -5.50
C PRO A 116 -8.31 -23.35 -6.12
N MET A 117 -8.97 -22.39 -6.76
CA MET A 117 -10.23 -22.63 -7.46
C MET A 117 -10.03 -23.55 -8.68
N ALA A 118 -8.97 -23.39 -9.45
CA ALA A 118 -8.64 -24.28 -10.57
C ALA A 118 -8.40 -25.73 -10.09
N ARG A 119 -7.71 -25.91 -8.95
CA ARG A 119 -7.59 -27.24 -8.32
C ARG A 119 -8.94 -27.79 -7.86
N ALA A 120 -9.85 -26.96 -7.36
CA ALA A 120 -11.20 -27.38 -6.98
C ALA A 120 -12.06 -27.78 -8.20
N VAL A 121 -11.84 -27.16 -9.37
CA VAL A 121 -12.43 -27.59 -10.65
C VAL A 121 -11.90 -28.96 -11.07
N ARG A 122 -10.57 -29.16 -11.07
CA ARG A 122 -9.96 -30.44 -11.45
C ARG A 122 -10.36 -31.61 -10.54
N ARG A 123 -10.62 -31.34 -9.26
CA ARG A 123 -11.19 -32.33 -8.30
C ARG A 123 -12.71 -32.55 -8.45
N GLY A 124 -13.39 -31.89 -9.38
CA GLY A 124 -14.84 -31.98 -9.58
C GLY A 124 -15.69 -31.33 -8.47
N VAL A 125 -15.09 -30.58 -7.54
CA VAL A 125 -15.79 -29.88 -6.45
C VAL A 125 -16.54 -28.67 -6.98
N ILE A 126 -15.91 -27.94 -7.91
CA ILE A 126 -16.55 -26.94 -8.77
C ILE A 126 -16.78 -27.62 -10.13
N ARG A 127 -18.03 -27.63 -10.59
CA ARG A 127 -18.45 -28.23 -11.86
C ARG A 127 -19.66 -27.50 -12.43
N ILE A 128 -19.99 -27.73 -13.70
CA ILE A 128 -21.18 -27.16 -14.34
C ILE A 128 -22.45 -27.50 -13.52
N GLY A 129 -23.34 -26.53 -13.37
CA GLY A 129 -24.54 -26.60 -12.52
C GLY A 129 -24.29 -26.36 -11.02
N ARG A 130 -23.04 -26.19 -10.58
CA ARG A 130 -22.74 -25.88 -9.17
C ARG A 130 -22.94 -24.39 -8.90
N LYS A 131 -23.66 -24.07 -7.81
CA LYS A 131 -23.80 -22.69 -7.32
C LYS A 131 -22.62 -22.32 -6.42
N ILE A 132 -22.07 -21.13 -6.65
CA ILE A 132 -20.98 -20.54 -5.89
C ILE A 132 -21.43 -19.20 -5.31
N ALA A 133 -21.17 -19.03 -4.03
CA ALA A 133 -21.33 -17.81 -3.25
C ALA A 133 -20.04 -17.02 -3.34
N ILE A 134 -20.12 -15.76 -3.77
CA ILE A 134 -18.98 -14.89 -4.08
C ILE A 134 -19.11 -13.60 -3.28
N SER A 135 -17.99 -13.07 -2.80
CA SER A 135 -17.89 -11.70 -2.27
C SER A 135 -16.53 -11.11 -2.67
N GLY A 136 -16.41 -9.79 -2.78
CA GLY A 136 -15.12 -9.14 -3.10
C GLY A 136 -14.59 -9.40 -4.52
N ALA A 137 -15.41 -9.89 -5.45
CA ALA A 137 -15.00 -10.07 -6.84
C ALA A 137 -14.71 -8.73 -7.53
N ARG A 138 -13.89 -8.77 -8.59
CA ARG A 138 -13.55 -7.61 -9.42
C ARG A 138 -14.03 -7.82 -10.85
N LEU A 139 -14.17 -6.74 -11.61
CA LEU A 139 -14.44 -6.79 -13.06
C LEU A 139 -13.14 -6.46 -13.81
N GLY A 140 -12.73 -7.35 -14.70
CA GLY A 140 -11.56 -7.20 -15.57
C GLY A 140 -11.96 -7.07 -17.04
N PRO A 141 -11.10 -6.47 -17.89
CA PRO A 141 -9.92 -5.69 -17.51
C PRO A 141 -10.31 -4.34 -16.87
N PRO A 142 -9.46 -3.76 -16.02
CA PRO A 142 -9.73 -2.45 -15.39
C PRO A 142 -9.85 -1.34 -16.45
N GLY A 143 -10.51 -0.23 -16.09
CA GLY A 143 -10.65 0.95 -16.94
C GLY A 143 -11.72 0.84 -18.04
N LYS A 144 -12.06 -0.37 -18.52
CA LYS A 144 -12.97 -0.58 -19.67
C LYS A 144 -14.39 -0.02 -19.47
N GLU A 145 -14.85 0.79 -20.41
CA GLU A 145 -16.16 1.48 -20.40
C GLU A 145 -17.35 0.56 -20.12
N PRO A 146 -18.44 1.06 -19.50
CA PRO A 146 -19.70 0.33 -19.35
C PRO A 146 -20.16 -0.33 -20.65
N ARG A 147 -20.63 -1.58 -20.57
CA ARG A 147 -21.19 -2.30 -21.73
C ARG A 147 -22.44 -3.08 -21.37
N GLU A 148 -23.33 -3.21 -22.35
CA GLU A 148 -24.45 -4.12 -22.26
C GLU A 148 -23.97 -5.56 -22.15
N VAL A 149 -24.66 -6.34 -21.32
CA VAL A 149 -24.14 -7.61 -20.77
C VAL A 149 -23.83 -8.68 -21.84
N LEU A 150 -24.56 -8.69 -22.95
CA LEU A 150 -24.34 -9.61 -24.06
C LEU A 150 -23.06 -9.25 -24.86
N GLU A 151 -22.69 -7.98 -24.92
CA GLU A 151 -21.44 -7.50 -25.54
C GLU A 151 -20.24 -7.59 -24.58
N ALA A 152 -20.53 -7.45 -23.28
CA ALA A 152 -19.54 -7.62 -22.22
C ALA A 152 -18.96 -9.04 -22.19
N TYR A 153 -19.72 -10.07 -22.60
CA TYR A 153 -19.30 -11.48 -22.57
C TYR A 153 -17.92 -11.78 -23.20
N ASN A 154 -17.60 -11.12 -24.31
CA ASN A 154 -16.33 -11.30 -25.03
C ASN A 154 -15.26 -10.26 -24.67
N SER A 155 -15.58 -9.31 -23.80
CA SER A 155 -14.78 -8.11 -23.60
C SER A 155 -14.49 -7.79 -22.12
N MET A 156 -15.22 -8.41 -21.20
CA MET A 156 -15.09 -8.31 -19.75
C MET A 156 -15.18 -9.71 -19.11
N HIS A 157 -14.61 -9.87 -17.92
CA HIS A 157 -14.73 -11.07 -17.09
C HIS A 157 -14.75 -10.71 -15.61
N LEU A 158 -15.37 -11.54 -14.78
CA LEU A 158 -15.21 -11.47 -13.32
C LEU A 158 -13.83 -12.03 -12.92
N ILE A 159 -13.24 -11.49 -11.86
CA ILE A 159 -12.03 -12.03 -11.23
C ILE A 159 -12.45 -12.53 -9.85
N LEU A 160 -12.43 -13.85 -9.67
CA LEU A 160 -12.83 -14.53 -8.44
C LEU A 160 -11.59 -14.93 -7.63
N SER A 161 -11.71 -14.93 -6.30
CA SER A 161 -10.68 -15.40 -5.37
C SER A 161 -11.25 -16.50 -4.49
N GLY A 162 -10.52 -17.60 -4.32
CA GLY A 162 -10.96 -18.79 -3.60
C GLY A 162 -11.22 -18.53 -2.12
N ASN A 163 -10.42 -17.67 -1.48
CA ASN A 163 -10.62 -17.23 -0.09
C ASN A 163 -11.86 -16.33 0.10
N SER A 164 -12.53 -15.95 -0.99
CA SER A 164 -13.78 -15.17 -0.98
C SER A 164 -14.88 -15.84 -1.82
N THR A 165 -14.74 -17.15 -2.10
CA THR A 165 -15.71 -17.94 -2.87
C THR A 165 -16.02 -19.25 -2.15
N HIS A 166 -17.31 -19.48 -1.88
CA HIS A 166 -17.80 -20.68 -1.19
C HIS A 166 -18.77 -21.46 -2.06
N LEU A 167 -18.98 -22.76 -1.77
CA LEU A 167 -20.09 -23.50 -2.37
C LEU A 167 -21.41 -23.03 -1.76
N ALA A 168 -22.36 -22.63 -2.61
CA ALA A 168 -23.71 -22.25 -2.17
C ALA A 168 -24.63 -23.49 -2.12
N PRO A 169 -25.67 -23.49 -1.25
CA PRO A 169 -26.72 -24.50 -1.27
C PRO A 169 -27.39 -24.62 -2.64
N TRP A 170 -27.84 -25.83 -3.00
CA TRP A 170 -28.46 -26.09 -4.31
C TRP A 170 -29.68 -25.19 -4.59
N HIS A 171 -30.45 -24.85 -3.56
CA HIS A 171 -31.64 -23.99 -3.64
C HIS A 171 -31.32 -22.49 -3.52
N ALA A 172 -30.06 -22.08 -3.32
CA ALA A 172 -29.70 -20.68 -3.17
C ALA A 172 -30.14 -19.83 -4.38
N LYS A 173 -30.73 -18.67 -4.12
CA LYS A 173 -31.24 -17.76 -5.14
C LYS A 173 -30.07 -17.08 -5.86
N LEU A 174 -30.05 -17.12 -7.19
CA LEU A 174 -29.00 -16.48 -7.98
C LEU A 174 -29.13 -14.94 -7.99
N GLY A 175 -28.00 -14.26 -8.22
CA GLY A 175 -27.88 -12.80 -8.17
C GLY A 175 -27.40 -12.27 -6.81
N PHE A 176 -27.54 -10.95 -6.58
CA PHE A 176 -27.13 -10.29 -5.34
C PHE A 176 -27.90 -10.79 -4.11
N GLN A 177 -27.19 -10.94 -2.98
CA GLN A 177 -27.74 -11.42 -1.71
C GLN A 177 -28.06 -10.25 -0.78
N VAL A 178 -29.25 -9.65 -0.94
CA VAL A 178 -29.66 -8.44 -0.21
C VAL A 178 -29.76 -8.64 1.31
N HIS A 179 -30.23 -9.81 1.77
CA HIS A 179 -30.49 -10.09 3.19
C HIS A 179 -29.58 -11.18 3.78
N GLY A 180 -28.70 -11.78 2.98
CA GLY A 180 -27.86 -12.92 3.41
C GLY A 180 -26.56 -12.53 4.13
N GLY A 181 -26.19 -11.24 4.07
CA GLY A 181 -24.87 -10.76 4.49
C GLY A 181 -23.74 -11.24 3.55
N PRO A 182 -22.51 -10.71 3.74
CA PRO A 182 -21.31 -11.28 3.16
C PRO A 182 -21.01 -12.67 3.76
N TYR A 183 -20.45 -13.56 2.94
CA TYR A 183 -20.02 -14.88 3.40
C TYR A 183 -18.73 -14.73 4.23
N VAL A 184 -18.79 -15.18 5.49
CA VAL A 184 -17.64 -15.16 6.41
C VAL A 184 -16.74 -16.36 6.15
N ALA A 185 -15.48 -16.11 5.83
CA ALA A 185 -14.48 -17.17 5.73
C ALA A 185 -13.93 -17.51 7.12
N THR A 186 -13.77 -18.81 7.41
CA THR A 186 -13.03 -19.28 8.59
C THR A 186 -11.55 -19.40 8.27
N LEU A 187 -10.65 -19.20 9.24
CA LEU A 187 -9.20 -19.36 9.06
C LEU A 187 -8.84 -20.77 8.54
N ASN A 188 -9.58 -21.79 8.99
CA ASN A 188 -9.46 -23.19 8.54
C ASN A 188 -10.04 -23.46 7.12
N SER A 189 -10.64 -22.46 6.47
CA SER A 189 -11.04 -22.53 5.06
C SER A 189 -10.07 -21.82 4.12
N LEU A 190 -9.16 -21.01 4.66
CA LEU A 190 -8.22 -20.21 3.86
C LEU A 190 -7.10 -21.05 3.25
N THR A 191 -6.74 -20.70 2.01
CA THR A 191 -5.60 -21.25 1.27
C THR A 191 -4.62 -20.12 0.94
N ALA A 192 -3.32 -20.37 1.09
CA ALA A 192 -2.28 -19.34 0.94
C ALA A 192 -2.35 -18.62 -0.43
N GLY A 193 -2.49 -19.36 -1.53
CA GLY A 193 -2.66 -18.83 -2.88
C GLY A 193 -4.10 -18.46 -3.28
N GLY A 194 -5.04 -18.35 -2.34
CA GLY A 194 -6.48 -18.16 -2.59
C GLY A 194 -6.94 -16.71 -2.79
N GLY A 195 -6.01 -15.81 -3.09
CA GLY A 195 -6.28 -14.38 -3.22
C GLY A 195 -6.76 -13.73 -1.91
N ALA A 196 -7.37 -12.55 -2.04
CA ALA A 196 -7.84 -11.77 -0.90
C ALA A 196 -9.00 -12.46 -0.16
N VAL A 197 -9.06 -12.21 1.16
CA VAL A 197 -10.12 -12.67 2.06
C VAL A 197 -11.09 -11.51 2.29
N CYS A 198 -12.32 -11.63 1.79
CA CYS A 198 -13.29 -10.54 1.82
C CYS A 198 -13.75 -10.21 3.26
N LEU A 199 -13.98 -11.23 4.09
CA LEU A 199 -14.42 -11.08 5.47
C LEU A 199 -14.03 -12.29 6.33
N VAL A 200 -13.51 -12.02 7.53
CA VAL A 200 -13.35 -13.00 8.63
C VAL A 200 -14.04 -12.50 9.90
N ASP A 201 -14.42 -13.41 10.78
CA ASP A 201 -14.98 -13.15 12.12
C ASP A 201 -14.07 -13.78 13.17
N VAL A 202 -13.35 -12.95 13.93
CA VAL A 202 -12.23 -13.42 14.75
C VAL A 202 -12.18 -12.79 16.14
N VAL A 203 -11.58 -13.51 17.08
CA VAL A 203 -11.24 -13.01 18.42
C VAL A 203 -9.74 -12.79 18.53
N ILE A 204 -9.34 -11.64 19.09
CA ILE A 204 -7.94 -11.34 19.41
C ILE A 204 -7.46 -12.26 20.54
N LYS A 205 -6.41 -13.05 20.31
CA LYS A 205 -5.80 -13.93 21.32
C LYS A 205 -4.51 -13.39 21.91
N ARG A 206 -3.72 -12.64 21.13
CA ARG A 206 -2.48 -11.98 21.58
C ARG A 206 -2.23 -10.72 20.77
N THR A 207 -1.69 -9.69 21.41
CA THR A 207 -1.33 -8.43 20.78
C THR A 207 0.15 -8.15 21.03
N PHE A 208 0.95 -7.98 19.98
CA PHE A 208 2.38 -7.64 20.10
C PHE A 208 2.59 -6.11 20.14
N PRO A 209 3.76 -5.61 20.60
CA PRO A 209 4.10 -4.18 20.54
C PRO A 209 3.98 -3.57 19.14
N VAL A 210 3.83 -2.24 19.07
CA VAL A 210 3.89 -1.52 17.79
C VAL A 210 5.35 -1.44 17.33
N ALA A 211 5.54 -1.53 16.02
CA ALA A 211 6.82 -1.37 15.37
C ALA A 211 6.67 -0.56 14.08
N PHE A 212 7.78 -0.05 13.55
CA PHE A 212 7.82 0.87 12.43
C PHE A 212 8.76 0.36 11.35
N PHE A 213 8.36 0.51 10.09
CA PHE A 213 9.24 0.38 8.93
C PHE A 213 9.35 1.73 8.24
N GLU A 214 10.58 2.10 7.90
CA GLU A 214 10.86 3.24 7.03
C GLU A 214 11.12 2.73 5.61
N PHE A 215 10.49 3.38 4.63
CA PHE A 215 10.62 3.06 3.21
C PHE A 215 11.37 4.20 2.53
N PHE A 216 12.35 3.83 1.71
CA PHE A 216 13.09 4.78 0.88
C PHE A 216 12.95 4.35 -0.57
N GLU A 217 12.95 5.33 -1.47
CA GLU A 217 12.87 5.17 -2.91
C GLU A 217 14.07 5.93 -3.47
N ASP A 218 14.92 5.26 -4.24
CA ASP A 218 16.04 5.92 -4.93
C ASP A 218 15.60 6.53 -6.27
N GLU A 219 16.51 7.24 -6.94
CA GLU A 219 16.23 7.90 -8.22
C GLU A 219 15.89 6.90 -9.35
N ASP A 220 16.35 5.65 -9.23
CA ASP A 220 16.05 4.54 -10.14
C ASP A 220 14.71 3.84 -9.82
N GLY A 221 14.02 4.25 -8.74
CA GLY A 221 12.75 3.68 -8.28
C GLY A 221 12.86 2.38 -7.49
N ASN A 222 14.06 1.94 -7.11
CA ASN A 222 14.23 0.81 -6.20
C ASN A 222 13.79 1.20 -4.79
N ARG A 223 13.04 0.30 -4.15
CA ARG A 223 12.40 0.57 -2.86
C ARG A 223 13.09 -0.23 -1.76
N ARG A 224 13.98 0.41 -1.01
CA ARG A 224 14.60 -0.20 0.19
C ARG A 224 13.75 0.04 1.43
N ARG A 225 13.86 -0.85 2.41
CA ARG A 225 13.11 -0.82 3.67
C ARG A 225 14.07 -1.01 4.84
N GLU A 226 13.91 -0.20 5.88
CA GLU A 226 14.69 -0.28 7.11
C GLU A 226 13.78 -0.51 8.33
N GLY A 227 14.27 -1.27 9.31
CA GLY A 227 13.52 -1.72 10.48
C GLY A 227 13.33 -3.25 10.53
N PRO A 228 12.45 -3.76 11.39
CA PRO A 228 11.48 -3.01 12.20
C PRO A 228 12.13 -2.27 13.37
N ARG A 229 11.81 -0.99 13.56
CA ARG A 229 12.16 -0.21 14.76
C ARG A 229 11.05 -0.32 15.80
N ASN A 230 11.40 -0.35 17.09
CA ASN A 230 10.43 -0.22 18.17
C ASN A 230 10.08 1.27 18.42
N GLU A 231 9.10 1.54 19.29
CA GLU A 231 8.66 2.92 19.62
C GLU A 231 9.81 3.83 20.09
N GLN A 232 10.74 3.33 20.91
CA GLN A 232 11.89 4.11 21.41
C GLN A 232 12.90 4.47 20.31
N ALA A 233 13.26 3.49 19.46
CA ALA A 233 14.16 3.73 18.35
C ALA A 233 13.53 4.61 17.26
N GLN A 234 12.22 4.53 17.07
CA GLN A 234 11.51 5.44 16.17
C GLN A 234 11.47 6.87 16.73
N ALA A 235 11.16 7.05 18.03
CA ALA A 235 11.20 8.38 18.66
C ALA A 235 12.58 9.04 18.56
N LYS A 236 13.66 8.28 18.78
CA LYS A 236 15.03 8.77 18.58
C LYS A 236 15.30 9.21 17.13
N ALA A 237 14.88 8.42 16.15
CA ALA A 237 15.02 8.77 14.73
C ALA A 237 14.16 10.00 14.35
N ASP A 238 13.00 10.17 14.96
CA ASP A 238 12.13 11.33 14.75
C ASP A 238 12.69 12.60 15.40
N ASP A 239 13.41 12.50 16.52
CA ASP A 239 14.13 13.62 17.12
C ASP A 239 15.39 13.99 16.33
N GLU A 240 16.13 13.01 15.80
CA GLU A 240 17.25 13.21 14.87
C GLU A 240 16.78 13.91 13.57
N ASP A 241 15.64 13.51 13.03
CA ASP A 241 15.01 14.13 11.86
C ASP A 241 14.55 15.57 12.12
N LYS A 242 13.92 15.84 13.29
CA LYS A 242 13.59 17.22 13.70
C LYS A 242 14.84 18.10 13.79
N VAL A 243 15.95 17.57 14.32
CA VAL A 243 17.23 18.29 14.38
C VAL A 243 17.78 18.55 12.98
N CYS A 244 17.72 17.58 12.06
CA CYS A 244 18.05 17.77 10.65
C CYS A 244 17.24 18.92 10.04
N ILE A 245 15.91 18.81 10.07
CA ILE A 245 14.98 19.80 9.48
C ILE A 245 15.20 21.20 10.09
N TYR A 246 15.49 21.28 11.39
CA TYR A 246 15.80 22.53 12.08
C TYR A 246 17.13 23.16 11.63
N LEU A 247 18.20 22.36 11.47
CA LEU A 247 19.51 22.85 11.03
C LEU A 247 19.49 23.41 9.60
N TYR A 248 18.74 22.78 8.70
CA TYR A 248 18.57 23.25 7.32
C TYR A 248 17.42 24.25 7.14
N SER A 249 16.71 24.65 8.22
CA SER A 249 15.59 25.57 8.10
C SER A 249 16.06 26.95 7.58
N PRO A 250 15.26 27.66 6.75
CA PRO A 250 15.65 28.99 6.26
C PRO A 250 15.95 29.99 7.38
N SER A 251 15.37 29.81 8.57
CA SER A 251 15.65 30.60 9.76
C SER A 251 17.01 30.28 10.41
N HIS A 252 17.51 29.04 10.35
CA HIS A 252 18.85 28.71 10.84
C HIS A 252 19.93 29.06 9.84
N VAL A 253 19.71 28.77 8.55
CA VAL A 253 20.62 29.18 7.49
C VAL A 253 20.86 30.70 7.55
N ARG A 254 19.81 31.53 7.61
CA ARG A 254 19.95 32.99 7.77
C ARG A 254 20.72 33.43 9.03
N LYS A 255 20.57 32.73 10.16
CA LYS A 255 21.34 33.02 11.38
C LYS A 255 22.84 32.75 11.15
N ARG A 256 23.17 31.62 10.51
CA ARG A 256 24.56 31.26 10.15
C ARG A 256 25.15 32.25 9.16
N GLU A 257 24.43 32.58 8.08
CA GLU A 257 24.81 33.63 7.13
C GLU A 257 25.06 34.98 7.80
N THR A 258 24.23 35.37 8.78
CA THR A 258 24.42 36.61 9.55
C THR A 258 25.69 36.58 10.41
N VAL A 259 26.03 35.43 11.01
CA VAL A 259 27.27 35.27 11.78
C VAL A 259 28.49 35.30 10.85
N ALA A 260 28.45 34.56 9.74
CA ALA A 260 29.50 34.57 8.72
C ALA A 260 29.74 35.97 8.14
N SER A 261 28.68 36.74 7.87
CA SER A 261 28.78 38.13 7.41
C SER A 261 29.43 39.06 8.45
N LYS A 262 29.19 38.86 9.74
CA LYS A 262 29.86 39.65 10.79
C LYS A 262 31.35 39.33 10.90
N LEU A 263 31.71 38.05 10.78
CA LEU A 263 33.10 37.61 10.78
C LEU A 263 33.86 38.17 9.57
N LEU A 264 33.23 38.21 8.39
CA LEU A 264 33.75 38.88 7.19
C LEU A 264 34.00 40.38 7.44
N ASP A 265 32.99 41.09 7.92
CA ASP A 265 33.05 42.52 8.24
C ASP A 265 34.15 42.87 9.28
N GLU A 266 34.42 41.98 10.24
CA GLU A 266 35.45 42.18 11.26
C GLU A 266 36.85 41.89 10.71
N HIS A 267 37.01 40.81 9.93
CA HIS A 267 38.26 40.47 9.28
C HIS A 267 38.70 41.52 8.24
N GLU A 268 37.78 42.02 7.40
CA GLU A 268 38.09 43.06 6.41
C GLU A 268 38.59 44.36 7.07
N LYS A 269 37.97 44.76 8.20
CA LYS A 269 38.44 45.90 9.02
C LYS A 269 39.82 45.67 9.63
N LYS A 270 40.16 44.43 9.99
CA LYS A 270 41.49 44.07 10.49
C LYS A 270 42.52 44.20 9.35
N VAL A 271 42.30 43.52 8.23
CA VAL A 271 43.18 43.57 7.04
C VAL A 271 43.42 45.01 6.58
N HIS A 272 42.36 45.79 6.36
CA HIS A 272 42.47 47.17 5.88
C HIS A 272 43.33 48.05 6.80
N ARG A 273 43.20 47.87 8.13
CA ARG A 273 44.02 48.57 9.13
C ARG A 273 45.50 48.23 8.99
N TYR A 274 45.83 46.95 8.94
CA TYR A 274 47.22 46.47 8.89
C TYR A 274 47.91 46.79 7.56
N THR A 275 47.22 46.65 6.41
CA THR A 275 47.77 47.10 5.11
C THR A 275 48.10 48.59 5.15
N GLY A 276 47.20 49.42 5.69
CA GLY A 276 47.41 50.87 5.86
C GLY A 276 48.52 51.26 6.85
N TYR A 277 49.03 50.31 7.65
CA TYR A 277 50.25 50.47 8.46
C TYR A 277 51.49 50.01 7.68
N ALA A 278 51.45 48.86 7.03
CA ALA A 278 52.57 48.34 6.23
C ALA A 278 53.02 49.31 5.14
N ASP A 279 52.09 49.94 4.43
CA ASP A 279 52.39 50.91 3.36
C ASP A 279 53.10 52.18 3.86
N ARG A 280 53.16 52.44 5.18
CA ARG A 280 53.84 53.60 5.77
C ARG A 280 55.31 53.34 6.14
N LEU A 281 55.77 52.09 6.01
CA LEU A 281 56.87 51.59 6.82
C LEU A 281 58.13 51.14 6.03
N GLU A 282 58.24 51.22 4.72
CA GLU A 282 59.28 50.44 4.01
C GLU A 282 60.78 50.93 4.12
N HIS A 283 61.61 50.49 5.13
CA HIS A 283 63.03 49.92 5.06
C HIS A 283 63.57 49.35 6.44
N PRO A 284 64.56 48.38 6.60
CA PRO A 284 64.65 47.57 7.87
C PRO A 284 65.98 46.93 8.48
N PRO A 285 66.05 46.51 9.80
CA PRO A 285 66.59 45.21 10.31
C PRO A 285 65.93 44.72 11.67
N ASP A 286 66.67 44.02 12.55
CA ASP A 286 66.24 42.75 13.22
C ASP A 286 65.59 42.81 14.64
N HIS A 287 64.59 43.66 14.92
CA HIS A 287 63.88 43.63 16.24
C HIS A 287 62.35 43.76 16.17
N ILE A 288 61.75 43.11 15.17
CA ILE A 288 60.42 43.44 14.65
C ILE A 288 59.26 42.87 15.45
N ASP A 289 59.40 41.67 16.02
CA ASP A 289 58.30 40.93 16.66
C ASP A 289 57.58 41.78 17.73
N GLY A 290 58.34 42.38 18.65
CA GLY A 290 57.80 43.20 19.74
C GLY A 290 57.23 44.56 19.31
N LEU A 291 57.41 44.97 18.04
CA LEU A 291 56.77 46.16 17.48
C LEU A 291 55.41 45.84 16.85
N TYR A 292 55.19 44.60 16.40
CA TYR A 292 53.91 44.15 15.84
C TYR A 292 52.81 44.01 16.90
N ASP A 293 53.13 43.43 18.05
CA ASP A 293 52.20 43.32 19.19
C ASP A 293 51.65 44.70 19.62
N GLN A 294 52.47 45.75 19.51
CA GLN A 294 52.09 47.13 19.84
C GLN A 294 51.16 47.78 18.79
N LEU A 295 50.95 47.16 17.62
CA LEU A 295 50.00 47.61 16.60
C LEU A 295 48.58 47.08 16.80
N GLU A 296 48.35 46.12 17.70
CA GLU A 296 47.01 45.60 17.99
C GLU A 296 46.09 46.69 18.58
N GLU A 297 46.64 47.56 19.43
CA GLU A 297 45.95 48.69 20.03
C GLU A 297 46.18 50.00 19.24
N PRO A 298 45.11 50.74 18.84
CA PRO A 298 45.24 51.98 18.06
C PRO A 298 46.07 53.10 18.73
N ALA A 299 46.18 53.08 20.06
CA ALA A 299 46.97 54.04 20.81
C ALA A 299 48.48 53.72 20.74
N GLY A 300 48.86 52.44 20.87
CA GLY A 300 50.24 51.97 20.69
C GLY A 300 50.72 52.13 19.25
N ALA A 301 49.86 51.82 18.28
CA ALA A 301 50.19 51.87 16.86
C ALA A 301 50.73 53.23 16.39
N ASN A 302 50.09 54.35 16.80
CA ASN A 302 50.53 55.69 16.41
C ASN A 302 51.88 56.08 17.04
N MET A 303 52.16 55.61 18.26
CA MET A 303 53.45 55.82 18.91
C MET A 303 54.55 55.12 18.11
N VAL A 304 54.41 53.81 17.84
CA VAL A 304 55.36 53.02 17.05
C VAL A 304 55.61 53.64 15.67
N LEU A 305 54.54 53.95 14.93
CA LEU A 305 54.62 54.58 13.60
C LEU A 305 55.34 55.94 13.58
N SER A 306 55.49 56.61 14.73
CA SER A 306 56.15 57.93 14.83
C SER A 306 57.60 57.87 15.34
N THR A 307 58.03 56.74 15.92
CA THR A 307 59.34 56.59 16.56
C THR A 307 60.22 55.50 15.97
N ILE A 308 59.64 54.58 15.18
CA ILE A 308 60.37 53.56 14.43
C ILE A 308 61.34 54.22 13.45
N ASN A 309 62.52 53.63 13.24
CA ASN A 309 63.48 54.22 12.32
C ASN A 309 63.15 53.86 10.86
N ALA A 310 63.92 54.38 9.88
CA ALA A 310 63.77 53.99 8.46
C ALA A 310 64.44 52.64 8.15
N SER A 311 64.97 52.05 9.20
CA SER A 311 65.32 50.66 9.40
C SER A 311 64.33 50.15 10.50
N ASP A 312 64.27 48.86 10.82
CA ASP A 312 63.15 48.11 11.43
C ASP A 312 61.87 48.09 10.58
N ALA A 313 61.41 49.27 10.16
CA ALA A 313 60.11 49.52 9.56
C ALA A 313 59.73 48.61 8.36
N ALA A 314 60.57 48.34 7.34
CA ALA A 314 60.14 47.44 6.23
C ALA A 314 60.04 45.98 6.64
N TRP A 315 60.78 45.51 7.64
CA TRP A 315 60.59 44.14 8.11
C TRP A 315 59.30 44.12 8.92
N LEU A 316 58.95 45.20 9.63
CA LEU A 316 57.60 45.36 10.19
C LEU A 316 56.54 45.41 9.07
N ALA A 317 56.76 46.10 7.96
CA ALA A 317 55.86 46.10 6.80
C ALA A 317 55.73 44.71 6.16
N HIS A 318 56.86 44.03 5.93
CA HIS A 318 56.95 42.69 5.38
C HIS A 318 56.25 41.68 6.28
N MET A 319 56.52 41.71 7.59
CA MET A 319 55.93 40.84 8.58
C MET A 319 54.45 41.14 8.79
N ILE A 320 54.01 42.41 8.72
CA ILE A 320 52.59 42.75 8.69
C ILE A 320 51.94 42.15 7.43
N ARG A 321 52.53 42.30 6.23
CA ARG A 321 52.00 41.72 4.99
C ARG A 321 51.91 40.19 5.12
N GLU A 322 53.00 39.53 5.53
CA GLU A 322 53.11 38.09 5.72
C GLU A 322 52.13 37.53 6.76
N GLN A 323 52.02 38.16 7.94
CA GLN A 323 51.05 37.77 8.96
C GLN A 323 49.60 38.03 8.51
N THR A 324 49.34 39.13 7.81
CA THR A 324 48.01 39.41 7.25
C THR A 324 47.61 38.36 6.21
N ASP A 325 48.55 37.92 5.36
CA ASP A 325 48.31 36.85 4.39
C ASP A 325 48.12 35.49 5.09
N GLN A 326 48.94 35.13 6.09
CA GLN A 326 48.78 33.91 6.89
C GLN A 326 47.46 33.89 7.71
N GLU A 327 47.02 35.03 8.25
CA GLU A 327 45.70 35.15 8.87
C GLU A 327 44.57 35.03 7.85
N ARG A 328 44.71 35.66 6.68
CA ARG A 328 43.73 35.60 5.59
C ARG A 328 43.55 34.18 5.05
N GLU A 329 44.62 33.38 4.95
CA GLU A 329 44.52 31.97 4.58
C GLU A 329 43.73 31.17 5.63
N ARG A 330 44.08 31.30 6.92
CA ARG A 330 43.35 30.65 8.04
C ARG A 330 41.87 31.06 8.07
N PHE A 331 41.58 32.35 7.92
CA PHE A 331 40.22 32.87 7.87
C PHE A 331 39.44 32.37 6.65
N ASN A 332 40.07 32.31 5.47
CA ASN A 332 39.46 31.74 4.28
C ASN A 332 39.11 30.26 4.46
N GLU A 333 39.93 29.47 5.16
CA GLU A 333 39.58 28.08 5.48
C GLU A 333 38.36 27.98 6.41
N GLU A 334 38.29 28.81 7.45
CA GLU A 334 37.15 28.83 8.39
C GLU A 334 35.86 29.29 7.71
N LEU A 335 35.93 30.36 6.92
CA LEU A 335 34.83 30.83 6.10
C LEU A 335 34.40 29.75 5.10
N GLN A 336 35.33 29.06 4.44
CA GLN A 336 35.03 27.99 3.51
C GLN A 336 34.34 26.81 4.20
N LYS A 337 34.75 26.44 5.42
CA LYS A 337 34.07 25.41 6.25
C LYS A 337 32.63 25.83 6.55
N GLU A 338 32.40 27.08 6.99
CA GLU A 338 31.05 27.57 7.33
C GLU A 338 30.14 27.80 6.10
N MET A 339 30.72 28.24 4.98
CA MET A 339 30.02 28.35 3.69
C MET A 339 29.70 26.98 3.07
N GLN A 340 30.58 25.99 3.18
CA GLN A 340 30.27 24.61 2.75
C GLN A 340 29.13 24.03 3.58
N ALA A 341 29.13 24.24 4.90
CA ALA A 341 28.05 23.83 5.77
C ALA A 341 26.72 24.57 5.53
N SER A 342 26.74 25.75 4.89
CA SER A 342 25.56 26.52 4.49
C SER A 342 25.10 26.24 3.06
N ARG A 343 25.97 25.71 2.18
CA ARG A 343 25.67 25.33 0.78
C ARG A 343 24.90 24.01 0.62
N MET A 344 24.62 23.30 1.72
CA MET A 344 23.94 22.00 1.72
C MET A 344 22.42 22.10 1.43
N GLY A 345 22.08 22.46 0.19
CA GLY A 345 20.78 22.20 -0.43
C GLY A 345 19.56 22.88 0.20
N SER A 346 18.38 22.44 -0.24
CA SER A 346 17.10 22.73 0.44
C SER A 346 16.89 21.74 1.58
N VAL A 347 16.04 22.08 2.56
CA VAL A 347 15.55 21.12 3.59
C VAL A 347 15.11 19.81 2.95
N ASN A 348 14.39 19.87 1.83
CA ASN A 348 13.89 18.68 1.13
C ASN A 348 14.99 17.81 0.50
N THR A 349 16.18 18.36 0.29
CA THR A 349 17.35 17.65 -0.26
C THR A 349 18.22 17.07 0.85
N ALA A 350 18.42 17.81 1.95
CA ALA A 350 19.21 17.37 3.10
C ALA A 350 18.43 16.42 4.04
N CYS A 351 17.13 16.66 4.22
CA CYS A 351 16.21 15.91 5.08
C CYS A 351 14.91 15.62 4.30
N PRO A 352 14.94 14.70 3.32
CA PRO A 352 13.76 14.38 2.50
C PRO A 352 12.61 13.80 3.34
N PRO A 353 11.33 14.06 3.00
CA PRO A 353 10.19 13.57 3.76
C PRO A 353 10.18 12.05 3.96
N ARG A 354 10.24 11.62 5.22
CA ARG A 354 10.37 10.21 5.61
C ARG A 354 9.06 9.43 5.43
N ASN A 355 9.12 8.32 4.69
CA ASN A 355 7.97 7.45 4.46
C ASN A 355 7.92 6.32 5.50
N ILE A 356 7.41 6.64 6.68
CA ILE A 356 7.32 5.72 7.83
C ILE A 356 5.93 5.10 7.87
N ARG A 357 5.84 3.79 8.11
CA ARG A 357 4.58 3.10 8.40
C ARG A 357 4.68 2.30 9.69
N SER A 358 3.74 2.56 10.60
CA SER A 358 3.55 1.74 11.79
C SER A 358 2.86 0.42 11.45
N PHE A 359 3.12 -0.61 12.25
CA PHE A 359 2.36 -1.85 12.22
C PHE A 359 2.38 -2.51 13.60
N ARG A 360 1.45 -3.44 13.84
CA ARG A 360 1.61 -4.44 14.89
C ARG A 360 1.13 -5.79 14.41
N VAL A 361 1.66 -6.86 14.99
CA VAL A 361 1.11 -8.21 14.79
C VAL A 361 0.09 -8.49 15.89
N VAL A 362 -1.05 -9.07 15.51
CA VAL A 362 -2.01 -9.65 16.46
C VAL A 362 -2.28 -11.11 16.09
N VAL A 363 -2.33 -12.00 17.07
CA VAL A 363 -2.76 -13.39 16.86
C VAL A 363 -4.26 -13.45 17.02
N VAL A 364 -4.95 -14.01 16.02
CA VAL A 364 -6.39 -14.14 15.99
C VAL A 364 -6.82 -15.59 15.76
N GLN A 365 -8.02 -15.93 16.23
CA GLN A 365 -8.68 -17.22 15.96
C GLN A 365 -10.12 -16.96 15.53
N ASP A 366 -10.72 -17.90 14.77
CA ASP A 366 -12.14 -17.85 14.40
C ASP A 366 -13.03 -17.61 15.62
N ALA A 367 -13.91 -16.62 15.57
CA ALA A 367 -14.87 -16.36 16.64
C ALA A 367 -16.05 -17.34 16.60
N GLN A 368 -16.39 -17.83 15.41
CA GLN A 368 -17.45 -18.81 15.19
C GLN A 368 -16.97 -19.88 14.21
N THR A 369 -17.22 -21.15 14.57
CA THR A 369 -16.85 -22.31 13.77
C THR A 369 -18.07 -23.14 13.43
N CYS A 370 -18.72 -22.81 12.32
CA CYS A 370 -20.02 -23.38 11.95
C CYS A 370 -19.99 -24.90 11.67
N ARG A 371 -18.86 -25.43 11.18
CA ARG A 371 -18.75 -26.82 10.67
C ARG A 371 -17.40 -27.51 10.86
N ARG A 372 -16.34 -26.82 11.30
CA ARG A 372 -14.99 -27.36 11.48
C ARG A 372 -14.39 -26.80 12.76
N PRO A 373 -13.66 -27.58 13.57
CA PRO A 373 -13.05 -27.09 14.80
C PRO A 373 -12.01 -25.97 14.57
N GLN A 374 -11.78 -25.17 15.62
CA GLN A 374 -10.81 -24.07 15.66
C GLN A 374 -9.37 -24.60 15.77
N ILE A 375 -8.87 -25.26 14.72
CA ILE A 375 -7.52 -25.84 14.70
C ILE A 375 -6.44 -24.77 14.44
N ARG A 376 -6.78 -23.74 13.66
CA ARG A 376 -5.81 -22.81 13.07
C ARG A 376 -5.93 -21.40 13.65
N SER A 377 -4.80 -20.81 14.00
CA SER A 377 -4.67 -19.37 14.31
C SER A 377 -4.06 -18.61 13.15
N ALA A 378 -4.25 -17.29 13.12
CA ALA A 378 -3.59 -16.41 12.16
C ALA A 378 -2.77 -15.32 12.88
N GLN A 379 -1.53 -15.10 12.43
CA GLN A 379 -0.85 -13.84 12.69
C GLN A 379 -1.34 -12.81 11.67
N LEU A 380 -1.98 -11.76 12.15
CA LEU A 380 -2.48 -10.65 11.37
C LEU A 380 -1.57 -9.44 11.56
N THR A 381 -0.81 -9.10 10.52
CA THR A 381 -0.05 -7.86 10.44
C THR A 381 -1.02 -6.70 10.15
N VAL A 382 -1.27 -5.88 11.17
CA VAL A 382 -2.09 -4.68 11.09
C VAL A 382 -1.19 -3.51 10.73
N TRP A 383 -1.25 -3.08 9.47
CA TRP A 383 -0.54 -1.89 8.98
C TRP A 383 -1.25 -0.58 9.36
N ASP A 384 -0.46 0.49 9.41
CA ASP A 384 -0.85 1.88 9.73
C ASP A 384 -1.57 1.98 11.09
N VAL A 385 -1.19 1.09 12.02
CA VAL A 385 -1.93 0.83 13.26
C VAL A 385 -2.08 2.05 14.15
N THR A 386 -1.12 2.98 14.15
CA THR A 386 -1.18 4.25 14.90
C THR A 386 -2.26 5.22 14.40
N THR A 387 -2.97 4.90 13.31
CA THR A 387 -4.14 5.64 12.82
C THR A 387 -5.44 4.82 12.92
N LEU A 388 -5.37 3.59 13.43
CA LEU A 388 -6.51 2.68 13.52
C LEU A 388 -7.29 2.87 14.82
N GLU A 389 -8.43 3.53 14.75
CA GLU A 389 -9.36 3.71 15.87
C GLU A 389 -10.35 2.54 15.95
N LEU A 390 -10.28 1.75 17.02
CA LEU A 390 -11.17 0.60 17.26
C LEU A 390 -12.11 0.77 18.47
N TYR A 391 -11.88 1.79 19.29
CA TYR A 391 -12.57 2.02 20.55
C TYR A 391 -12.75 3.53 20.77
N GLU A 392 -13.94 3.92 21.21
CA GLU A 392 -14.21 5.27 21.68
C GLU A 392 -13.41 5.56 22.96
N GLY A 393 -12.78 6.73 23.04
CA GLY A 393 -12.02 7.16 24.22
C GLY A 393 -10.70 6.41 24.49
N ARG A 394 -10.21 5.56 23.58
CA ARG A 394 -8.86 4.95 23.67
C ARG A 394 -7.89 5.56 22.66
N PRO A 395 -6.57 5.52 22.91
CA PRO A 395 -5.58 5.89 21.90
C PRO A 395 -5.69 5.04 20.62
N PRO A 396 -5.49 5.64 19.43
CA PRO A 396 -5.35 4.91 18.17
C PRO A 396 -4.33 3.78 18.25
N GLY A 397 -4.59 2.68 17.55
CA GLY A 397 -3.74 1.48 17.55
C GLY A 397 -3.89 0.56 18.75
N THR A 398 -4.73 0.91 19.72
CA THR A 398 -5.15 -0.02 20.79
C THR A 398 -5.86 -1.23 20.18
N VAL A 399 -5.43 -2.45 20.53
CA VAL A 399 -6.08 -3.71 20.15
C VAL A 399 -6.10 -4.64 21.36
N GLU A 400 -7.19 -4.64 22.12
CA GLU A 400 -7.33 -5.42 23.35
C GLU A 400 -7.59 -6.92 23.07
N VAL A 401 -7.01 -7.78 23.91
CA VAL A 401 -7.17 -9.25 23.84
C VAL A 401 -8.56 -9.67 24.33
N GLY A 402 -9.13 -10.71 23.73
CA GLY A 402 -10.47 -11.23 24.03
C GLY A 402 -11.59 -10.57 23.23
N HIS A 403 -11.35 -9.43 22.59
CA HIS A 403 -12.35 -8.75 21.76
C HIS A 403 -12.56 -9.40 20.39
N ARG A 404 -13.81 -9.36 19.93
CA ARG A 404 -14.27 -9.93 18.66
C ARG A 404 -14.41 -8.85 17.58
N PHE A 405 -13.96 -9.17 16.38
CA PHE A 405 -14.01 -8.28 15.22
C PHE A 405 -14.43 -9.02 13.95
N LEU A 406 -15.32 -8.39 13.19
CA LEU A 406 -15.44 -8.62 11.75
C LEU A 406 -14.37 -7.78 11.05
N ILE A 407 -13.51 -8.42 10.25
CA ILE A 407 -12.39 -7.75 9.55
C ILE A 407 -12.49 -8.03 8.05
N THR A 408 -12.50 -6.97 7.24
CA THR A 408 -12.61 -7.09 5.78
C THR A 408 -11.27 -6.98 5.04
N ASN A 409 -11.25 -7.47 3.80
CA ASN A 409 -10.21 -7.25 2.80
C ASN A 409 -8.79 -7.60 3.28
N LEU A 410 -8.62 -8.73 3.94
CA LEU A 410 -7.30 -9.24 4.35
C LEU A 410 -6.57 -9.88 3.16
N MET A 411 -5.25 -9.93 3.23
CA MET A 411 -4.39 -10.53 2.20
C MET A 411 -3.50 -11.63 2.78
N PRO A 412 -3.43 -12.83 2.17
CA PRO A 412 -2.39 -13.81 2.46
C PRO A 412 -0.99 -13.26 2.21
N ILE A 413 -0.15 -13.33 3.23
CA ILE A 413 1.30 -13.02 3.18
C ILE A 413 2.09 -14.26 3.56
N GLN A 414 3.41 -14.27 3.31
CA GLN A 414 4.32 -15.37 3.67
C GLN A 414 3.77 -16.75 3.27
N GLN A 415 3.25 -16.86 2.04
CA GLN A 415 2.43 -18.01 1.62
C GLN A 415 3.14 -19.36 1.72
N SER A 416 4.47 -19.38 1.60
CA SER A 416 5.33 -20.55 1.79
C SER A 416 5.45 -21.03 3.23
N SER A 417 5.10 -20.19 4.21
CA SER A 417 5.23 -20.46 5.65
C SER A 417 3.92 -20.92 6.30
N TRP A 418 2.81 -20.98 5.54
CA TRP A 418 1.51 -21.41 6.06
C TRP A 418 1.53 -22.91 6.41
N MET A 419 1.21 -23.26 7.65
CA MET A 419 1.10 -24.65 8.11
C MET A 419 -0.17 -25.32 7.54
N ASP A 420 -0.12 -26.64 7.33
CA ASP A 420 -1.29 -27.39 6.90
C ASP A 420 -2.39 -27.38 7.99
N SER A 421 -3.64 -27.40 7.56
CA SER A 421 -4.81 -27.45 8.45
C SER A 421 -4.90 -28.69 9.36
N SER A 422 -4.11 -29.73 9.07
CA SER A 422 -4.01 -30.95 9.86
C SER A 422 -2.96 -30.89 10.99
N GLU A 423 -2.08 -29.89 10.99
CA GLU A 423 -1.03 -29.76 11.99
C GLU A 423 -1.57 -29.19 13.33
N PRO A 424 -1.20 -29.75 14.49
CA PRO A 424 -1.57 -29.19 15.79
C PRO A 424 -1.00 -27.77 15.97
N GLY A 425 -1.87 -26.79 16.22
CA GLY A 425 -1.46 -25.40 16.38
C GLY A 425 -1.15 -24.67 15.07
N ALA A 426 -1.62 -25.20 13.93
CA ALA A 426 -1.40 -24.63 12.60
C ALA A 426 -1.55 -23.10 12.55
N GLU A 427 -0.54 -22.42 12.01
CA GLU A 427 -0.50 -20.97 11.88
C GLU A 427 -0.51 -20.52 10.41
N ILE A 428 -1.20 -19.40 10.14
CA ILE A 428 -1.22 -18.73 8.84
C ILE A 428 -0.96 -17.23 8.99
N TYR A 429 -0.51 -16.59 7.91
CA TYR A 429 -0.05 -15.20 7.94
C TYR A 429 -0.92 -14.32 7.03
N LEU A 430 -1.57 -13.33 7.64
CA LEU A 430 -2.47 -12.38 6.97
C LEU A 430 -1.97 -10.94 7.19
N ALA A 431 -2.31 -10.04 6.29
CA ALA A 431 -2.08 -8.60 6.46
C ALA A 431 -3.35 -7.79 6.15
N THR A 432 -3.52 -6.66 6.83
CA THR A 432 -4.50 -5.65 6.43
C THR A 432 -4.08 -4.95 5.13
N ARG A 433 -5.07 -4.44 4.41
CA ARG A 433 -4.91 -3.56 3.24
C ARG A 433 -5.46 -2.16 3.58
N ARG A 434 -5.17 -1.15 2.75
CA ARG A 434 -5.73 0.23 2.90
C ARG A 434 -7.27 0.25 2.92
N ASP A 435 -7.88 -0.72 2.23
CA ASP A 435 -9.33 -0.96 2.16
C ASP A 435 -9.85 -1.97 3.21
N SER A 436 -9.01 -2.46 4.13
CA SER A 436 -9.50 -3.21 5.29
C SER A 436 -10.33 -2.33 6.21
N ARG A 437 -11.43 -2.89 6.73
CA ARG A 437 -12.28 -2.27 7.74
C ARG A 437 -12.47 -3.23 8.89
N TRP A 438 -12.54 -2.67 10.10
CA TRP A 438 -12.74 -3.40 11.34
C TRP A 438 -14.10 -3.00 11.91
N ARG A 439 -14.89 -3.98 12.34
CA ARG A 439 -16.13 -3.75 13.09
C ARG A 439 -16.09 -4.60 14.34
N ARG A 440 -15.99 -3.95 15.50
CA ARG A 440 -16.11 -4.64 16.79
C ARG A 440 -17.50 -5.27 16.90
N ILE A 441 -17.54 -6.50 17.38
CA ILE A 441 -18.77 -7.18 17.79
C ILE A 441 -18.75 -7.20 19.31
N VAL A 442 -19.77 -6.57 19.91
CA VAL A 442 -20.00 -6.52 21.36
C VAL A 442 -20.89 -7.69 21.75
#